data_AF-A0A8T5GYP7-F1
#
_entry.id   AF-A0A8T5GYP7-F1
#
_cell.length_a   1.000
_cell.length_b   1.000
_cell.length_c   1.000
_cell.angle_alpha   90.00
_cell.angle_beta   90.00
_cell.angle_gamma   90.00
#
_symmetry.space_group_name_H-M   'P 1'
#
loop_
_entity.id
_entity.type
_entity.pdbx_description
1 polymer ?
#
loop_
_entity_poly.entity_id
_entity_poly.type
_entity_poly.pdbx_seq_one_letter_code
_entity_poly.pdbx_strand_id
1 'polypeptide(L)'
;MVDLVSMVASSFPSDRRAYDSVLMISNSTRKIRTVAEVIPKGVELSVLTSQSRVVESLNETEIEATMIEENLSSMGLYILTQLHDLILQAIGEGRISRGERILVVLAEPVDGVFSIDTTMLNANR
;
A
#
# COMPACT_ATOMS: atom_id res chain seq x y z
N MET A 1 1.70 -21.03 -6.48
CA MET A 1 0.86 -19.83 -6.42
C MET A 1 1.22 -19.12 -5.13
N VAL A 2 1.75 -17.91 -5.23
CA VAL A 2 2.24 -17.15 -4.08
C VAL A 2 1.03 -16.59 -3.33
N ASP A 3 0.99 -16.77 -2.01
CA ASP A 3 -0.07 -16.20 -1.17
C ASP A 3 0.36 -14.81 -0.65
N LEU A 4 -0.27 -13.75 -1.17
CA LEU A 4 -0.01 -12.36 -0.79
C LEU A 4 -0.14 -12.15 0.72
N VAL A 5 -1.12 -12.82 1.35
CA VAL A 5 -1.39 -12.69 2.78
C VAL A 5 -0.21 -13.22 3.58
N SER A 6 0.30 -14.40 3.20
CA SER A 6 1.51 -14.99 3.79
C SER A 6 2.75 -14.09 3.61
N MET A 7 2.90 -13.40 2.48
CA MET A 7 4.00 -12.45 2.25
C MET A 7 3.92 -11.24 3.16
N VAL A 8 2.74 -10.65 3.30
CA VAL A 8 2.50 -9.52 4.20
C VAL A 8 2.78 -9.94 5.65
N ALA A 9 2.21 -11.06 6.10
CA ALA A 9 2.43 -11.57 7.45
C ALA A 9 3.92 -11.83 7.74
N SER A 10 4.65 -12.41 6.78
CA SER A 10 6.09 -12.68 6.91
C SER A 10 6.96 -11.40 6.94
N SER A 11 6.41 -10.27 6.49
CA SER A 11 7.12 -8.98 6.52
C SER A 11 7.13 -8.37 7.92
N PHE A 12 6.23 -8.79 8.83
CA PHE A 12 6.17 -8.30 10.21
C PHE A 12 6.78 -9.32 11.18
N PRO A 13 8.09 -9.27 11.47
CA PRO A 13 8.69 -10.12 12.50
C PRO A 13 8.12 -9.80 13.87
N SER A 14 7.88 -10.85 14.66
CA SER A 14 7.13 -10.82 15.93
C SER A 14 7.64 -9.86 17.01
N ASP A 15 8.88 -9.37 16.94
CA ASP A 15 9.55 -8.66 18.03
C ASP A 15 9.76 -7.15 17.82
N ARG A 16 9.43 -6.58 16.65
CA ARG A 16 9.62 -5.13 16.38
C ARG A 16 8.56 -4.58 15.44
N ARG A 17 8.15 -3.31 15.66
CA ARG A 17 7.50 -2.50 14.62
C ARG A 17 8.50 -2.34 13.47
N ALA A 18 8.39 -3.22 12.47
CA ALA A 18 9.27 -3.23 11.30
C ALA A 18 8.88 -2.15 10.29
N TYR A 19 7.61 -1.73 10.31
CA TYR A 19 7.02 -0.72 9.45
C TYR A 19 6.12 0.19 10.28
N ASP A 20 6.09 1.46 9.92
CA ASP A 20 5.23 2.48 10.53
C ASP A 20 3.84 2.47 9.86
N SER A 21 3.81 2.18 8.55
CA SER A 21 2.60 2.16 7.73
C SER A 21 2.67 1.12 6.61
N VAL A 22 1.49 0.77 6.07
CA VAL A 22 1.30 -0.09 4.90
C VAL A 22 0.57 0.69 3.83
N LEU A 23 1.14 0.72 2.63
CA LEU A 23 0.49 1.24 1.43
C LEU A 23 0.11 0.08 0.52
N MET A 24 -1.18 -0.18 0.34
CA MET A 24 -1.66 -1.24 -0.52
C MET A 24 -2.19 -0.69 -1.84
N ILE A 25 -1.81 -1.30 -2.96
CA ILE A 25 -2.31 -0.93 -4.28
C ILE A 25 -3.21 -2.06 -4.79
N SER A 26 -4.50 -1.78 -4.94
CA SER A 26 -5.47 -2.80 -5.35
C SER A 26 -6.80 -2.22 -5.85
N ASN A 27 -7.44 -2.94 -6.79
CA ASN A 27 -8.85 -2.76 -7.13
C ASN A 27 -9.77 -3.83 -6.52
N SER A 28 -9.26 -4.69 -5.64
CA SER A 28 -10.03 -5.79 -5.06
C SER A 28 -10.30 -5.57 -3.58
N THR A 29 -11.54 -5.21 -3.25
CA THR A 29 -12.02 -5.08 -1.85
C THR A 29 -11.77 -6.35 -1.03
N ARG A 30 -11.91 -7.53 -1.66
CA ARG A 30 -11.62 -8.81 -1.02
C ARG A 30 -10.16 -8.93 -0.63
N LYS A 31 -9.22 -8.68 -1.55
CA LYS A 31 -7.78 -8.76 -1.24
C LYS A 31 -7.41 -7.75 -0.15
N ILE A 32 -7.95 -6.54 -0.24
CA ILE A 32 -7.72 -5.48 0.75
C ILE A 32 -8.10 -5.93 2.15
N ARG A 33 -9.32 -6.46 2.31
CA ARG A 33 -9.82 -6.94 3.61
C ARG A 33 -8.97 -8.09 4.17
N THR A 34 -8.60 -9.06 3.33
CA THR A 34 -7.77 -10.19 3.78
C THR A 34 -6.34 -9.77 4.16
N VAL A 35 -5.76 -8.79 3.46
CA VAL A 35 -4.45 -8.21 3.84
C VAL A 35 -4.57 -7.43 5.16
N ALA A 36 -5.63 -6.66 5.35
CA ALA A 36 -5.86 -5.90 6.57
C ALA A 36 -5.92 -6.78 7.83
N GLU A 37 -6.43 -8.01 7.72
CA GLU A 37 -6.52 -8.98 8.84
C GLU A 37 -5.16 -9.43 9.38
N VAL A 38 -4.09 -9.36 8.58
CA VAL A 38 -2.73 -9.81 8.98
C VAL A 38 -1.79 -8.66 9.33
N ILE A 39 -2.24 -7.41 9.25
CA ILE A 39 -1.45 -6.24 9.65
C ILE A 39 -1.53 -6.08 11.17
N PRO A 40 -0.39 -5.93 11.89
CA PRO A 40 -0.40 -5.72 13.33
C PRO A 40 -1.18 -4.47 13.75
N LYS A 41 -1.85 -4.55 14.90
CA LYS A 41 -2.57 -3.39 15.46
C LYS A 41 -1.63 -2.21 15.70
N GLY A 42 -2.07 -1.02 15.27
CA GLY A 42 -1.30 0.23 15.41
C GLY A 42 -0.28 0.48 14.30
N VAL A 43 -0.32 -0.30 13.22
CA VAL A 43 0.27 0.05 11.92
C VAL A 43 -0.89 0.51 11.02
N GLU A 44 -0.77 1.69 10.43
CA GLU A 44 -1.81 2.25 9.58
C GLU A 44 -1.80 1.59 8.19
N LEU A 45 -2.99 1.33 7.63
CA LEU A 45 -3.17 0.81 6.27
C LEU A 45 -3.89 1.86 5.43
N SER A 46 -3.23 2.30 4.36
CA SER A 46 -3.82 3.13 3.31
C SER A 46 -3.88 2.37 1.99
N VAL A 47 -4.94 2.58 1.22
CA VAL A 47 -5.18 1.91 -0.06
C VAL A 47 -5.19 2.90 -1.22
N LEU A 48 -4.44 2.60 -2.27
CA LEU A 48 -4.56 3.25 -3.58
C LEU A 48 -5.35 2.35 -4.53
N THR A 49 -6.39 2.92 -5.13
CA THR A 49 -7.28 2.20 -6.05
C THR A 49 -7.64 3.07 -7.25
N SER A 50 -7.92 2.46 -8.39
CA SER A 50 -8.45 3.14 -9.57
C SER A 50 -9.94 2.83 -9.78
N GLN A 51 -10.64 2.31 -8.76
CA GLN A 51 -12.06 1.97 -8.83
C GLN A 51 -12.86 2.64 -7.72
N SER A 52 -13.80 3.52 -8.08
CA SER A 52 -14.63 4.25 -7.11
C SER A 52 -15.42 3.33 -6.17
N ARG A 53 -15.88 2.18 -6.70
CA ARG A 53 -16.58 1.15 -5.92
C ARG A 53 -15.75 0.59 -4.77
N VAL A 54 -14.42 0.56 -4.90
CA VAL A 54 -13.52 0.12 -3.82
C VAL A 54 -13.53 1.14 -2.70
N VAL A 55 -13.41 2.43 -3.02
CA VAL A 55 -13.51 3.52 -2.03
C VAL A 55 -14.86 3.50 -1.34
N GLU A 56 -15.95 3.45 -2.11
CA GLU A 56 -17.32 3.36 -1.56
C GLU A 56 -17.48 2.15 -0.63
N SER A 57 -16.94 0.98 -1.00
CA SER A 57 -17.01 -0.24 -0.20
C SER A 57 -16.16 -0.19 1.08
N LEU A 58 -15.18 0.70 1.14
CA LEU A 58 -14.29 0.86 2.30
C LEU A 58 -14.69 2.04 3.19
N ASN A 59 -15.56 2.95 2.75
CA ASN A 59 -16.09 4.05 3.57
C ASN A 59 -16.78 3.59 4.86
N GLU A 60 -17.32 2.37 4.88
CA GLU A 60 -17.94 1.78 6.08
C GLU A 60 -16.90 1.10 7.01
N THR A 61 -15.62 1.21 6.69
CA THR A 61 -14.51 0.60 7.43
C THR A 61 -13.52 1.65 7.92
N GLU A 62 -12.61 1.27 8.81
CA GLU A 62 -11.49 2.12 9.25
C GLU A 62 -10.32 2.15 8.24
N ILE A 63 -10.50 1.60 7.04
CA ILE A 63 -9.46 1.54 6.00
C ILE A 63 -9.59 2.76 5.09
N GLU A 64 -8.56 3.61 5.10
CA GLU A 64 -8.50 4.75 4.19
C GLU A 64 -8.21 4.28 2.76
N ALA A 65 -9.03 4.72 1.80
CA ALA A 65 -8.84 4.43 0.38
C ALA A 65 -8.89 5.71 -0.44
N THR A 66 -7.88 5.92 -1.29
CA THR A 66 -7.79 7.06 -2.19
C THR A 66 -7.76 6.62 -3.65
N MET A 67 -8.51 7.36 -4.46
CA MET A 67 -8.57 7.17 -5.90
C MET A 67 -7.31 7.71 -6.56
N ILE A 68 -6.69 6.92 -7.42
CA ILE A 68 -5.71 7.39 -8.38
C ILE A 68 -6.39 7.59 -9.74
N GLU A 69 -5.90 8.54 -10.53
CA GLU A 69 -6.46 8.85 -11.85
C GLU A 69 -6.13 7.75 -12.87
N GLU A 70 -4.96 7.13 -12.73
CA GLU A 70 -4.48 6.10 -13.63
C GLU A 70 -5.18 4.76 -13.39
N ASN A 71 -5.64 4.12 -14.46
CA ASN A 71 -6.25 2.81 -14.37
C ASN A 71 -5.19 1.72 -14.06
N LEU A 72 -5.20 1.19 -12.82
CA LEU A 72 -4.28 0.15 -12.35
C LEU A 72 -4.26 -1.09 -13.26
N SER A 73 -5.44 -1.52 -13.73
CA SER A 73 -5.56 -2.70 -14.57
C SER A 73 -4.95 -2.48 -15.97
N SER A 74 -5.04 -1.26 -16.50
CA SER A 74 -4.44 -0.89 -17.78
C SER A 74 -2.93 -0.67 -17.70
N MET A 75 -2.42 -0.23 -16.55
CA MET A 75 -0.98 -0.02 -16.36
C MET A 75 -0.20 -1.33 -16.34
N GLY A 76 -0.80 -2.42 -15.85
CA GLY A 76 -0.07 -3.67 -15.74
C GLY A 76 1.20 -3.50 -14.90
N LEU A 77 2.32 -4.10 -15.32
CA LEU A 77 3.60 -3.99 -14.59
C LEU A 77 4.21 -2.59 -14.64
N TYR A 78 3.71 -1.70 -15.50
CA TYR A 78 4.21 -0.32 -15.61
C TYR A 78 4.07 0.45 -14.30
N ILE A 79 3.13 0.04 -13.44
CA ILE A 79 2.97 0.60 -12.11
C ILE A 79 4.27 0.60 -11.30
N LEU A 80 5.12 -0.42 -11.48
CA LEU A 80 6.39 -0.52 -10.79
C LEU A 80 7.33 0.65 -11.09
N THR A 81 7.19 1.26 -12.27
CA THR A 81 7.97 2.43 -12.69
C THR A 81 7.44 3.74 -12.10
N GLN A 82 6.15 3.79 -11.76
CA GLN A 82 5.48 4.95 -11.18
C GLN A 82 5.37 4.90 -9.65
N LEU A 83 5.78 3.78 -9.03
CA LEU A 83 5.74 3.62 -7.57
C LEU A 83 6.37 4.80 -6.85
N HIS A 84 7.54 5.24 -7.31
CA HIS A 84 8.25 6.37 -6.72
C HIS A 84 7.36 7.62 -6.65
N ASP A 85 6.69 7.96 -7.75
CA ASP A 85 5.84 9.14 -7.85
C ASP A 85 4.58 8.99 -6.99
N LEU A 86 3.94 7.80 -7.00
CA LEU A 86 2.78 7.51 -6.14
C LEU A 86 3.11 7.65 -4.65
N ILE A 87 4.31 7.23 -4.24
CA ILE A 87 4.76 7.36 -2.85
C ILE A 87 5.08 8.81 -2.51
N LEU A 88 5.77 9.53 -3.41
CA LEU A 88 6.04 10.95 -3.22
C LEU A 88 4.73 11.75 -3.12
N GLN A 89 3.71 11.39 -3.90
CA GLN A 89 2.39 11.97 -3.81
C GLN A 89 1.74 11.69 -2.45
N ALA A 90 1.78 10.44 -1.98
CA ALA A 90 1.26 10.09 -0.66
C ALA A 90 1.99 10.84 0.50
N ILE A 91 3.31 11.04 0.38
CA ILE A 91 4.08 11.90 1.31
C ILE A 91 3.65 13.36 1.21
N GLY A 92 3.51 13.89 -0.02
CA GLY A 92 3.13 15.28 -0.28
C GLY A 92 1.73 15.63 0.23
N GLU A 93 0.81 14.67 0.21
CA GLU A 93 -0.55 14.80 0.75
C GLU A 93 -0.63 14.58 2.29
N GLY A 94 0.52 14.39 2.96
CA GLY A 94 0.61 14.27 4.41
C GLY A 94 0.16 12.92 4.97
N ARG A 95 -0.04 11.92 4.10
CA ARG A 95 -0.45 10.55 4.47
C ARG A 95 0.70 9.67 4.94
N ILE A 96 1.93 10.11 4.70
CA ILE A 96 3.15 9.38 5.03
C ILE A 96 4.15 10.40 5.60
N SER A 97 4.62 10.16 6.83
CA SER A 97 5.60 11.05 7.45
C SER A 97 7.01 10.80 6.92
N ARG A 98 7.81 11.86 6.82
CA ARG A 98 9.24 11.71 6.53
C ARG A 98 9.93 10.96 7.66
N GLY A 99 10.73 9.95 7.31
CA GLY A 99 11.42 9.09 8.26
C GLY A 99 10.71 7.79 8.58
N GLU A 100 9.53 7.56 7.99
CA GLU A 100 8.79 6.30 8.13
C GLU A 100 9.36 5.20 7.22
N ARG A 101 9.24 3.97 7.72
CA ARG A 101 9.46 2.75 6.94
C ARG A 101 8.11 2.18 6.53
N ILE A 102 7.88 2.10 5.23
CA ILE A 102 6.59 1.71 4.64
C ILE A 102 6.72 0.31 4.04
N LEU A 103 5.72 -0.54 4.28
CA LEU A 103 5.54 -1.76 3.50
C LEU A 103 4.58 -1.45 2.35
N VAL A 104 5.05 -1.56 1.11
CA VAL A 104 4.16 -1.46 -0.05
C VAL A 104 3.70 -2.85 -0.45
N VAL A 105 2.39 -3.01 -0.57
CA VAL A 105 1.72 -4.26 -0.95
C VAL A 105 1.11 -4.08 -2.34
N LEU A 106 1.66 -4.79 -3.31
CA LEU A 106 1.09 -4.91 -4.64
C LEU A 106 0.12 -6.08 -4.63
N ALA A 107 -1.14 -5.82 -5.00
CA ALA A 107 -2.16 -6.85 -5.12
C ALA A 107 -2.70 -6.97 -6.54
N GLU A 108 -2.42 -6.00 -7.41
CA GLU A 108 -2.73 -6.00 -8.84
C GLU A 108 -1.72 -5.14 -9.63
N PRO A 109 -1.32 -5.54 -10.85
CA PRO A 109 -1.60 -6.85 -11.49
C PRO A 109 -0.77 -8.00 -10.92
N VAL A 110 0.21 -7.71 -10.06
CA VAL A 110 1.09 -8.70 -9.43
C VAL A 110 0.93 -8.69 -7.93
N ASP A 111 1.01 -9.88 -7.34
CA ASP A 111 1.09 -10.04 -5.90
C ASP A 111 2.57 -9.93 -5.47
N GLY A 112 2.86 -8.98 -4.58
CA GLY A 112 4.21 -8.77 -4.09
C GLY A 112 4.26 -7.75 -2.96
N VAL A 113 5.37 -7.74 -2.24
CA VAL A 113 5.63 -6.79 -1.16
C VAL A 113 7.04 -6.24 -1.28
N PHE A 114 7.24 -4.97 -0.94
CA PHE A 114 8.56 -4.38 -0.85
C PHE A 114 8.61 -3.30 0.23
N SER A 115 9.80 -3.16 0.83
CA SER A 115 10.07 -2.20 1.91
C SER A 115 10.59 -0.91 1.33
N ILE A 116 10.13 0.20 1.87
CA ILE A 116 10.64 1.53 1.52
C ILE A 116 11.02 2.26 2.79
N ASP A 117 12.20 2.84 2.78
CA ASP A 117 12.65 3.76 3.81
C ASP A 117 12.55 5.17 3.22
N THR A 118 11.63 5.97 3.75
CA THR A 118 11.41 7.34 3.24
C THR A 118 12.59 8.27 3.52
N THR A 119 13.52 7.90 4.40
CA THR A 119 14.78 8.65 4.56
C THR A 119 15.66 8.56 3.31
N MET A 120 15.54 7.49 2.54
CA MET A 120 16.26 7.26 1.28
C MET A 120 15.54 7.90 0.08
N LEU A 121 14.27 8.29 0.24
CA LEU A 121 13.53 9.08 -0.74
C LEU A 121 13.96 10.54 -0.61
N ASN A 122 15.20 10.83 -1.01
CA ASN A 122 15.60 12.21 -1.26
C ASN A 122 14.74 12.73 -2.40
N ALA A 123 13.80 13.61 -2.07
CA ALA A 123 13.24 14.57 -3.01
C ALA A 123 14.40 15.44 -3.48
N ASN A 124 15.13 14.99 -4.50
CA ASN A 124 16.09 15.81 -5.21
C ASN A 124 15.29 17.03 -5.72
N ARG A 125 15.58 18.17 -5.11
CA ARG A 125 15.23 19.49 -5.61
C ARG A 125 16.32 19.94 -6.56
#